data_AF-A0A1Y4LRP8-F1
#
_entry.id   AF-A0A1Y4LRP8-F1
#
_cell.length_a   1.000
_cell.length_b   1.000
_cell.length_c   1.000
_cell.angle_alpha   90.00
_cell.angle_beta   90.00
_cell.angle_gamma   90.00
#
_symmetry.space_group_name_H-M   'P 1'
#
loop_
_entity.id
_entity.type
_entity.pdbx_description
1 polymer ?
#
loop_
_entity_poly.entity_id
_entity_poly.type
_entity_poly.pdbx_seq_one_letter_code
_entity_poly.pdbx_strand_id
1 'polypeptide(L)' 'MKLEYITPVVGTVYRNRNGNLYLCTSVEKRPMPCETTATFQRIPDGWTLTAHGIMQYESDEEIVWGYSVNGHWPPLA' A
#
# COMPACT_ATOMS: atom_id res chain seq x y z
N MET A 1 19.12 0.81 8.26
CA MET A 1 18.11 0.67 7.19
C MET A 1 17.26 1.93 7.19
N LYS A 2 17.21 2.63 6.06
CA LYS A 2 16.47 3.88 5.92
C LYS A 2 15.07 3.57 5.36
N LEU A 3 14.07 4.22 5.94
CA LEU A 3 12.67 4.06 5.59
C LEU A 3 12.17 5.43 5.11
N GLU A 4 11.66 5.48 3.89
CA GLU A 4 11.21 6.75 3.29
C GLU A 4 9.76 6.67 2.86
N TYR A 5 9.04 7.78 2.98
CA TYR A 5 7.69 7.89 2.44
C TYR A 5 7.73 7.88 0.92
N ILE A 6 6.83 7.10 0.32
CA ILE A 6 6.70 7.00 -1.12
C ILE A 6 5.28 7.37 -1.56
N THR A 7 5.14 7.79 -2.82
CA THR A 7 3.85 7.76 -3.51
C THR A 7 3.79 6.45 -4.30
N PRO A 8 2.93 5.49 -3.94
CA PRO A 8 2.78 4.25 -4.72
C PRO A 8 2.35 4.55 -6.16
N VAL A 9 2.62 3.60 -7.05
CA VAL A 9 2.23 3.67 -8.46
C VAL A 9 1.07 2.72 -8.70
N VAL A 10 -0.03 3.23 -9.24
CA VAL A 10 -1.21 2.42 -9.60
C VAL A 10 -0.80 1.35 -10.62
N GLY A 11 -1.25 0.12 -10.43
CA GLY A 11 -0.90 -1.03 -11.25
C GLY A 11 0.36 -1.77 -10.79
N THR A 12 1.15 -1.19 -9.88
CA THR A 12 2.35 -1.84 -9.34
C THR A 12 1.99 -2.77 -8.18
N VAL A 13 2.64 -3.93 -8.18
CA VAL A 13 2.59 -4.89 -7.07
C VAL A 13 3.72 -4.60 -6.10
N TYR A 14 3.38 -4.45 -4.83
CA TYR A 14 4.33 -4.21 -3.75
C TYR A 14 4.33 -5.37 -2.78
N ARG A 15 5.52 -5.74 -2.30
CA ARG A 15 5.69 -6.67 -1.20
C ARG A 15 5.62 -5.90 0.11
N ASN A 16 4.63 -6.21 0.95
CA ASN A 16 4.58 -5.67 2.30
C ASN A 16 5.46 -6.52 3.23
N ARG A 17 6.06 -5.88 4.24
CA ARG A 17 6.86 -6.55 5.26
C ARG A 17 6.11 -7.63 6.06
N ASN A 18 4.78 -7.63 6.02
CA ASN A 18 3.94 -8.70 6.57
C ASN A 18 3.95 -10.01 5.74
N GLY A 19 4.71 -10.04 4.63
CA GLY A 19 4.89 -11.21 3.77
C GLY A 19 3.89 -11.33 2.61
N ASN A 20 2.89 -10.46 2.52
CA ASN A 20 1.90 -10.49 1.43
C ASN A 20 2.26 -9.54 0.28
N LEU A 21 1.77 -9.89 -0.90
CA LEU A 21 1.81 -9.03 -2.09
C LEU A 21 0.51 -8.25 -2.23
N TYR A 22 0.63 -6.98 -2.59
CA TYR A 22 -0.49 -6.06 -2.74
C TYR A 22 -0.40 -5.30 -4.06
N LEU A 23 -1.47 -5.32 -4.85
CA LEU A 23 -1.63 -4.49 -6.03
C LEU A 23 -2.13 -3.09 -5.62
N CYS A 24 -1.41 -2.03 -5.99
CA CYS A 24 -1.91 -0.67 -5.84
C CYS A 24 -3.00 -0.40 -6.89
N THR A 25 -4.21 -0.08 -6.46
CA THR A 25 -5.38 0.12 -7.35
C THR A 25 -5.79 1.58 -7.47
N SER A 26 -5.50 2.41 -6.47
CA SER A 26 -5.70 3.86 -6.52
C SER A 26 -4.75 4.58 -5.56
N VAL A 27 -4.49 5.86 -5.85
CA VAL A 27 -3.61 6.72 -5.04
C VAL A 27 -4.27 8.09 -4.93
N GLU A 28 -4.41 8.60 -3.70
CA GLU A 28 -4.77 9.98 -3.42
C GLU A 28 -3.52 10.73 -2.96
N LYS A 29 -2.87 11.40 -3.91
CA LYS A 29 -1.63 12.14 -3.64
C LYS A 29 -1.93 13.41 -2.83
N ARG A 30 -1.20 13.59 -1.73
CA ARG A 30 -1.24 14.80 -0.89
C ARG A 30 0.06 15.61 -1.01
N PRO A 31 0.08 16.89 -0.59
CA PRO A 31 1.29 17.72 -0.67
C PRO A 31 2.48 17.11 0.07
N MET A 32 2.24 16.49 1.23
CA MET A 32 3.26 15.75 1.95
C MET A 32 3.18 14.25 1.62
N PRO A 33 4.30 13.56 1.31
CA PRO A 33 4.31 12.13 1.06
C PRO A 33 3.72 11.30 2.21
N CYS A 34 3.92 11.73 3.46
CA CYS A 34 3.36 11.05 4.64
C CYS A 34 1.83 11.11 4.75
N GLU A 35 1.19 12.04 4.06
CA GLU A 35 -0.28 12.20 4.02
C GLU A 35 -0.91 11.46 2.84
N THR A 36 -0.10 10.96 1.90
CA THR A 36 -0.60 10.21 0.74
C THR A 36 -1.29 8.94 1.20
N THR A 37 -2.46 8.67 0.62
CA THR A 37 -3.18 7.42 0.82
C THR A 37 -3.21 6.62 -0.47
N ALA A 38 -3.28 5.30 -0.35
CA ALA A 38 -3.40 4.42 -1.50
C ALA A 38 -4.27 3.22 -1.18
N THR A 39 -5.08 2.80 -2.15
CA THR A 39 -5.87 1.57 -2.03
C THR A 39 -5.05 0.41 -2.56
N PHE A 40 -4.96 -0.63 -1.74
CA PHE A 40 -4.23 -1.86 -2.05
C PHE A 40 -5.15 -3.06 -2.00
N GLN A 41 -5.06 -3.91 -3.00
CA GLN A 41 -5.70 -5.22 -3.01
C GLN A 41 -4.65 -6.29 -2.76
N ARG A 42 -4.81 -7.07 -1.69
CA ARG A 42 -3.99 -8.23 -1.40
C ARG A 42 -4.22 -9.30 -2.47
N ILE A 43 -3.14 -9.78 -3.07
CA ILE A 43 -3.22 -10.69 -4.21
C ILE A 43 -3.81 -12.06 -3.84
N PRO A 44 -3.38 -12.74 -2.76
CA PRO A 44 -3.86 -14.08 -2.44
C PRO A 44 -5.38 -14.25 -2.29
N ASP A 45 -6.08 -13.25 -1.74
CA ASP A 45 -7.48 -13.39 -1.35
C ASP A 45 -8.37 -12.21 -1.79
N GLY A 46 -7.82 -11.24 -2.52
CA GLY A 46 -8.55 -10.08 -2.99
C GLY A 46 -8.94 -9.08 -1.89
N TRP A 47 -8.45 -9.23 -0.65
CA TRP A 47 -8.76 -8.28 0.43
C TRP A 47 -8.25 -6.88 0.08
N THR A 48 -9.12 -5.88 0.10
CA THR A 48 -8.81 -4.49 -0.22
C THR A 48 -8.76 -3.63 1.04
N LEU A 49 -7.84 -2.67 1.09
CA LEU A 49 -7.73 -1.67 2.16
C LEU A 49 -7.22 -0.33 1.61
N THR A 50 -7.46 0.76 2.35
CA THR A 50 -6.80 2.05 2.12
C THR A 50 -5.69 2.24 3.15
N ALA A 51 -4.44 2.31 2.69
CA ALA A 51 -3.25 2.50 3.53
C ALA A 51 -2.90 3.99 3.68
N HIS A 52 -2.41 4.36 4.87
CA HIS A 52 -1.97 5.72 5.21
C HIS A 52 -0.48 5.73 5.58
N GLY A 53 0.26 6.74 5.12
CA GLY A 53 1.68 6.90 5.41
C GLY A 53 2.52 5.74 4.86
N ILE A 54 2.42 5.50 3.55
CA ILE A 54 3.12 4.40 2.88
C ILE A 54 4.61 4.73 2.82
N MET A 55 5.43 3.78 3.27
CA MET A 55 6.88 3.91 3.30
C MET A 55 7.55 2.67 2.69
N GLN A 56 8.77 2.82 2.20
CA GLN A 56 9.56 1.74 1.61
C GLN A 56 10.96 1.70 2.21
N TYR A 57 11.45 0.49 2.49
CA TYR A 57 12.83 0.27 2.91
C TYR A 57 13.75 0.39 1.70
N GLU A 58 14.83 1.17 1.81
CA GLU A 58 15.83 1.30 0.74
C GLU A 58 16.56 -0.02 0.42
N SER A 59 16.69 -0.94 1.38
CA SER A 59 17.49 -2.15 1.24
C SER A 59 16.82 -3.28 0.47
N ASP A 60 15.54 -3.51 0.73
CA ASP A 60 14.82 -4.72 0.29
C ASP A 60 13.53 -4.40 -0.48
N GLU A 61 13.28 -3.12 -0.74
CA GLU A 61 12.12 -2.57 -1.44
C GLU A 61 10.75 -2.98 -0.86
N GLU A 62 10.73 -3.60 0.33
CA GLU A 62 9.50 -3.92 1.04
C GLU A 62 8.83 -2.64 1.53
N ILE A 63 7.50 -2.58 1.37
CA ILE A 63 6.70 -1.48 1.89
C ILE A 63 6.13 -1.79 3.27
N VAL A 64 5.87 -0.73 4.02
CA VAL A 64 5.04 -0.71 5.22
C VAL A 64 4.12 0.50 5.15
N TRP A 65 3.11 0.55 6.03
CA TRP A 65 2.26 1.73 6.20
C TRP A 65 1.94 1.90 7.68
N GLY A 66 1.55 3.10 8.08
CA GLY A 66 1.25 3.40 9.48
C GLY A 66 -0.02 2.68 9.97
N TYR A 67 -1.12 2.87 9.23
CA TYR A 67 -2.40 2.22 9.50
C TYR A 67 -3.20 2.06 8.21
N SER A 68 -4.28 1.28 8.28
CA SER A 68 -5.21 1.08 7.17
C SER A 68 -6.66 1.16 7.61
N VAL A 69 -7.53 1.62 6.72
CA VAL A 69 -8.98 1.72 6.91
C VAL A 69 -9.73 1.07 5.75
N ASN A 70 -11.06 0.97 5.85
CA ASN A 70 -11.96 0.45 4.80
C ASN A 70 -11.58 -0.96 4.31
N GLY A 71 -11.12 -1.81 5.21
CA GLY A 71 -10.78 -3.19 4.91
C GLY A 71 -12.01 -4.02 4.54
N HIS A 72 -12.04 -4.60 3.33
CA HIS A 72 -13.15 -5.45 2.88
C HIS A 72 -12.72 -6.37 1.73
N TRP A 73 -13.44 -7.47 1.52
CA TRP A 73 -13.42 -8.17 0.24
C TRP A 73 -14.30 -7.40 -0.76
N PRO A 74 -13.87 -7.25 -2.03
CA PRO A 74 -14.73 -6.69 -3.05
C PRO A 74 -15.99 -7.56 -3.19
N PRO A 75 -17.11 -6.97 -3.64
CA PRO A 75 -18.30 -7.74 -3.96
C PRO A 75 -17.94 -8.88 -4.92
N LEU A 76 -18.53 -10.06 -4.72
CA LEU A 76 -18.42 -11.15 -5.70
C LEU A 76 -18.93 -10.62 -7.04
N ALA A 77 -18.11 -10.74 -8.08
CA ALA A 77 -18.47 -10.42 -9.45
C ALA A 77 -19.45 -11.44 -10.03
#